data_AF-A0A933VD07-F1
#
_entry.id   AF-A0A933VD07-F1
#
_cell.length_a   1.000
_cell.length_b   1.000
_cell.length_c   1.000
_cell.angle_alpha   90.00
_cell.angle_beta   90.00
_cell.angle_gamma   90.00
#
_symmetry.space_group_name_H-M   'P 1'
#
loop_
_entity.id
_entity.type
_entity.pdbx_description
1 polymer ?
#
loop_
_entity_poly.entity_id
_entity_poly.type
_entity_poly.pdbx_seq_one_letter_code
_entity_poly.pdbx_strand_id
1 'polypeptide(L)'
;MKKLNIQRLLVLCTIISLGLAALLLSLPSAQPVSASGSVSAAQMNRNGTNPAKPMTSRLIDHFNDTQAVDQNGAGTTFSAVGPALGMLGGSRYVTVTAITGSSGQHLTADFNNPVDLGNFSSDASVTGFITVTYDGTSGPNLSPSGLGGVDLTNGNTNFGYMLSMLSSNNEFSLTMNVWSSATSCSSYSITGPGGISAYIPTTNSPAIGLYLPFNAFTLKPGCSTTATMSNVGAIQFVLTYYMGNVTDIIVHELSAVSVDLGDVTDSFNTTMAGNFAPGPGHVITDRVNGPHLGAVVDTEPDGQPNTAATGDDINNIATFPESVAYPSGDEDGIHRAGSDPWTVGATGGAVTVTVSGGPACLSAWIDWGLNGSFTNSGDERIINNLQVNTGDTLVTFNVPAGFNSTNFYNARFRLYPMDLATGGGYDCHSIKYPYSNTTPAGFNPIIGGEVEDYRYSWQPAAVQLSNMTAQSSDMPVLPVAAGTLALVGVIGAVVVVRRRK
;
A
#
# COMPACT_ATOMS: atom_id res chain seq x y z
N MET A 1 56.74 26.28 28.46
CA MET A 1 57.75 26.95 27.59
C MET A 1 58.27 25.96 26.55
N LYS A 2 57.84 26.12 25.29
CA LYS A 2 58.59 25.88 24.05
C LYS A 2 57.64 26.29 22.91
N LYS A 3 57.91 27.44 22.30
CA LYS A 3 57.16 28.01 21.16
C LYS A 3 57.46 27.18 19.91
N LEU A 4 56.45 26.68 19.21
CA LEU A 4 56.58 26.13 17.86
C LEU A 4 56.08 27.16 16.84
N ASN A 5 56.84 27.29 15.76
CA ASN A 5 56.97 28.47 14.91
C ASN A 5 55.95 28.45 13.75
N ILE A 6 55.08 29.46 13.65
CA ILE A 6 53.94 29.59 12.69
C ILE A 6 54.39 29.88 11.24
N GLN A 7 55.68 29.96 10.93
CA GLN A 7 56.16 30.29 9.58
C GLN A 7 56.34 29.10 8.61
N ARG A 8 56.04 27.85 9.00
CA ARG A 8 56.12 26.70 8.07
C ARG A 8 54.78 26.21 7.49
N LEU A 9 53.65 26.74 7.96
CA LEU A 9 52.33 26.33 7.47
C LEU A 9 51.84 27.17 6.27
N LEU A 10 52.43 28.34 6.02
CA LEU A 10 52.02 29.24 4.93
C LEU A 10 52.67 28.96 3.56
N VAL A 11 53.65 28.06 3.48
CA VAL A 11 54.33 27.72 2.21
C VAL A 11 53.71 26.49 1.53
N LEU A 12 52.87 25.72 2.24
CA LEU A 12 52.18 24.55 1.67
C LEU A 12 50.86 24.91 0.96
N CYS A 13 50.23 26.04 1.28
CA CYS A 13 48.97 26.47 0.67
C CYS A 13 49.11 27.20 -0.68
N THR A 14 50.33 27.60 -1.09
CA THR A 14 50.53 28.34 -2.35
C THR A 14 50.95 27.46 -3.52
N ILE A 15 51.19 26.15 -3.30
CA ILE A 15 51.63 25.21 -4.36
C ILE A 15 50.46 24.37 -4.90
N ILE A 16 49.31 24.32 -4.23
CA ILE A 16 48.14 23.56 -4.70
C ILE A 16 47.24 24.40 -5.65
N SER A 17 47.37 25.73 -5.64
CA SER A 17 46.53 26.63 -6.44
C SER A 17 47.05 26.93 -7.86
N LEU A 18 48.19 26.35 -8.28
CA LEU A 18 48.74 26.51 -9.64
C LEU A 18 48.69 25.23 -10.51
N GLY A 19 48.16 24.12 -9.99
CA GLY A 19 48.08 22.85 -10.73
C GLY A 19 46.79 22.61 -11.52
N LEU A 20 45.76 23.45 -11.36
CA LEU A 20 44.41 23.19 -11.89
C LEU A 20 43.94 24.16 -12.98
N ALA A 21 44.86 24.90 -13.60
CA ALA A 21 44.54 25.88 -14.65
C ALA A 21 45.16 25.56 -16.03
N ALA A 22 45.68 24.34 -16.23
CA ALA A 22 46.39 23.96 -17.47
C ALA A 22 45.83 22.70 -18.16
N LEU A 23 44.57 22.32 -17.91
CA LEU A 23 43.93 21.18 -18.58
C LEU A 23 42.55 21.54 -19.17
N LEU A 24 42.44 22.71 -19.79
CA LEU A 24 41.25 23.17 -20.51
C LEU A 24 41.70 23.95 -21.74
N LEU A 25 42.31 23.27 -22.72
CA LEU A 25 42.56 23.78 -24.07
C LEU A 25 43.05 22.64 -24.98
N SER A 26 42.10 21.88 -25.56
CA SER A 26 42.21 21.28 -26.90
C SER A 26 41.06 20.32 -27.18
N LEU A 27 39.96 20.81 -27.73
CA LEU A 27 39.03 19.99 -28.51
C LEU A 27 38.66 20.74 -29.81
N PRO A 28 38.61 20.07 -30.97
CA PRO A 28 38.41 20.73 -32.26
C PRO A 28 36.93 21.06 -32.53
N SER A 29 36.74 22.12 -33.31
CA SER A 29 35.46 22.68 -33.74
C SER A 29 34.62 21.72 -34.60
N ALA A 30 33.36 21.51 -34.23
CA ALA A 30 32.33 20.93 -35.10
C ALA A 30 31.35 22.03 -35.57
N GLN A 31 31.12 22.06 -36.88
CA GLN A 31 30.30 23.01 -37.64
C GLN A 31 28.78 22.83 -37.38
N PRO A 32 27.94 23.86 -37.61
CA PRO A 32 26.49 23.74 -37.48
C PRO A 32 25.88 23.14 -38.75
N VAL A 33 25.14 22.03 -38.62
CA VAL A 33 24.27 21.51 -39.69
C VAL A 33 22.83 21.85 -39.34
N SER A 34 22.22 22.71 -40.14
CA SER A 34 20.78 22.97 -40.17
C SER A 34 20.05 21.77 -40.80
N ALA A 35 19.07 21.20 -40.10
CA ALA A 35 18.09 20.30 -40.69
C ALA A 35 16.69 20.67 -40.20
N SER A 36 15.92 21.32 -41.08
CA SER A 36 14.46 21.41 -41.03
C SER A 36 13.87 20.02 -41.28
N GLY A 37 13.06 19.51 -40.36
CA GLY A 37 12.34 18.24 -40.51
C GLY A 37 11.12 18.19 -39.62
N SER A 38 9.95 18.05 -40.24
CA SER A 38 8.61 17.96 -39.66
C SER A 38 8.46 16.87 -38.58
N VAL A 39 7.76 17.19 -37.49
CA VAL A 39 7.38 16.25 -36.43
C VAL A 39 6.31 15.31 -36.98
N SER A 40 6.68 14.06 -37.26
CA SER A 40 5.76 12.93 -37.47
C SER A 40 5.84 12.04 -36.23
N ALA A 41 4.69 11.70 -35.66
CA ALA A 41 4.54 10.83 -34.51
C ALA A 41 5.37 9.54 -34.67
N ALA A 42 6.37 9.37 -33.80
CA ALA A 42 7.20 8.18 -33.76
C ALA A 42 6.58 7.17 -32.78
N GLN A 43 6.12 6.05 -33.35
CA GLN A 43 5.82 4.81 -32.64
C GLN A 43 7.03 4.40 -31.78
N MET A 44 6.82 4.18 -30.48
CA MET A 44 7.86 3.71 -29.58
C MET A 44 8.07 2.20 -29.78
N ASN A 45 9.27 1.87 -30.25
CA ASN A 45 9.77 0.52 -30.54
C ASN A 45 10.01 -0.27 -29.24
N ARG A 46 9.41 -1.47 -29.14
CA ARG A 46 9.63 -2.46 -28.09
C ARG A 46 10.92 -3.22 -28.38
N ASN A 47 12.02 -2.90 -27.70
CA ASN A 47 13.11 -3.81 -27.26
C ASN A 47 14.38 -3.01 -26.98
N GLY A 48 14.68 -2.82 -25.71
CA GLY A 48 15.93 -2.24 -25.21
C GLY A 48 15.90 -2.23 -23.69
N THR A 49 16.74 -3.05 -23.07
CA THR A 49 16.90 -3.23 -21.63
C THR A 49 17.22 -1.91 -20.91
N ASN A 50 16.30 -1.45 -20.05
CA ASN A 50 16.52 -0.38 -19.08
C ASN A 50 16.56 -1.01 -17.67
N PRO A 51 17.58 -0.78 -16.82
CA PRO A 51 17.64 -1.37 -15.49
C PRO A 51 16.95 -0.46 -14.46
N ALA A 52 15.63 -0.59 -14.34
CA ALA A 52 14.83 -0.26 -13.15
C ALA A 52 13.43 -0.86 -13.38
N LYS A 53 13.03 -1.84 -12.57
CA LYS A 53 11.80 -2.63 -12.72
C LYS A 53 10.60 -1.73 -12.37
N PRO A 54 9.71 -1.33 -13.31
CA PRO A 54 8.46 -0.69 -12.94
C PRO A 54 7.56 -1.78 -12.35
N MET A 55 7.39 -1.81 -11.03
CA MET A 55 6.52 -2.79 -10.37
C MET A 55 5.13 -2.20 -10.23
N THR A 56 4.33 -2.46 -11.25
CA THR A 56 2.88 -2.23 -11.32
C THR A 56 2.17 -3.43 -10.69
N SER A 57 0.96 -3.21 -10.16
CA SER A 57 0.00 -4.28 -9.85
C SER A 57 0.01 -5.41 -10.91
N ARG A 58 -0.22 -6.64 -10.48
CA ARG A 58 -0.36 -7.79 -11.38
C ARG A 58 -1.84 -8.00 -11.68
N LEU A 59 -2.26 -7.55 -12.86
CA LEU A 59 -3.61 -7.77 -13.37
C LEU A 59 -3.98 -9.26 -13.38
N ILE A 60 -5.19 -9.56 -12.92
CA ILE A 60 -5.81 -10.88 -13.02
C ILE A 60 -6.96 -10.85 -14.04
N ASP A 61 -7.86 -9.87 -13.96
CA ASP A 61 -8.94 -9.67 -14.94
C ASP A 61 -9.53 -8.25 -14.87
N HIS A 62 -9.81 -7.65 -16.03
CA HIS A 62 -10.52 -6.38 -16.18
C HIS A 62 -12.02 -6.55 -16.49
N PHE A 63 -12.52 -7.79 -16.57
CA PHE A 63 -13.92 -8.08 -16.88
C PHE A 63 -14.44 -7.48 -18.20
N ASN A 64 -13.54 -7.21 -19.15
CA ASN A 64 -13.84 -6.59 -20.44
C ASN A 64 -14.24 -7.58 -21.55
N ASP A 65 -14.01 -8.88 -21.33
CA ASP A 65 -14.44 -9.95 -22.22
C ASP A 65 -15.90 -10.35 -21.91
N THR A 66 -16.77 -10.24 -22.93
CA THR A 66 -18.20 -10.52 -22.79
C THR A 66 -18.47 -11.98 -22.43
N GLN A 67 -19.23 -12.21 -21.36
CA GLN A 67 -19.62 -13.54 -20.92
C GLN A 67 -20.91 -13.48 -20.10
N ALA A 68 -21.98 -14.12 -20.53
CA ALA A 68 -23.20 -14.24 -19.76
C ALA A 68 -23.45 -15.70 -19.36
N VAL A 69 -23.73 -15.93 -18.08
CA VAL A 69 -24.09 -17.23 -17.51
C VAL A 69 -25.32 -17.06 -16.65
N ASP A 70 -26.41 -17.72 -17.03
CA ASP A 70 -27.70 -17.67 -16.35
C ASP A 70 -28.13 -19.08 -15.96
N GLN A 71 -28.49 -19.26 -14.70
CA GLN A 71 -29.09 -20.47 -14.19
C GLN A 71 -30.55 -20.22 -13.80
N ASN A 72 -31.47 -20.77 -14.60
CA ASN A 72 -32.91 -20.72 -14.38
C ASN A 72 -33.38 -21.93 -13.55
N GLY A 73 -33.85 -21.66 -12.32
CA GLY A 73 -34.21 -22.67 -11.33
C GLY A 73 -33.00 -23.44 -10.80
N ALA A 74 -33.24 -24.40 -9.91
CA ALA A 74 -32.16 -25.21 -9.33
C ALA A 74 -31.36 -25.99 -10.40
N GLY A 75 -30.04 -25.91 -10.34
CA GLY A 75 -29.13 -26.54 -11.30
C GLY A 75 -27.78 -25.83 -11.39
N THR A 76 -26.99 -26.23 -12.39
CA THR A 76 -25.68 -25.65 -12.66
C THR A 76 -25.54 -25.35 -14.15
N THR A 77 -25.13 -24.14 -14.47
CA THR A 77 -24.77 -23.69 -15.82
C THR A 77 -23.35 -23.12 -15.78
N PHE A 78 -22.63 -23.22 -16.90
CA PHE A 78 -21.26 -22.73 -16.99
C PHE A 78 -20.95 -22.13 -18.36
N SER A 79 -19.89 -21.33 -18.41
CA SER A 79 -19.31 -20.80 -19.64
C SER A 79 -17.81 -20.60 -19.46
N ALA A 80 -17.06 -20.61 -20.56
CA ALA A 80 -15.65 -20.27 -20.60
C ALA A 80 -15.42 -19.21 -21.68
N VAL A 81 -14.53 -18.25 -21.42
CA VAL A 81 -14.02 -17.29 -22.40
C VAL A 81 -12.49 -17.32 -22.40
N GLY A 82 -11.90 -17.09 -23.56
CA GLY A 82 -10.46 -17.17 -23.81
C GLY A 82 -10.12 -18.04 -25.04
N PRO A 83 -8.86 -18.02 -25.51
CA PRO A 83 -7.74 -17.28 -24.94
C PRO A 83 -7.80 -15.77 -25.20
N ALA A 84 -7.63 -14.94 -24.16
CA ALA A 84 -7.59 -13.47 -24.21
C ALA A 84 -6.33 -12.94 -23.49
N LEU A 85 -5.81 -11.79 -23.93
CA LEU A 85 -4.58 -11.21 -23.36
C LEU A 85 -4.79 -10.46 -22.04
N GLY A 86 -6.05 -10.14 -21.70
CA GLY A 86 -6.42 -9.35 -20.50
C GLY A 86 -6.72 -10.17 -19.25
N MET A 87 -6.51 -11.49 -19.29
CA MET A 87 -6.88 -12.42 -18.22
C MET A 87 -5.68 -13.28 -17.79
N LEU A 88 -5.56 -13.54 -16.49
CA LEU A 88 -4.55 -14.45 -15.96
C LEU A 88 -4.76 -15.87 -16.53
N GLY A 89 -3.69 -16.45 -17.09
CA GLY A 89 -3.76 -17.75 -17.77
C GLY A 89 -4.49 -17.72 -19.12
N GLY A 90 -4.92 -16.55 -19.55
CA GLY A 90 -5.59 -16.31 -20.82
C GLY A 90 -7.04 -16.78 -20.90
N SER A 91 -7.61 -17.42 -19.88
CA SER A 91 -9.01 -17.86 -19.90
C SER A 91 -9.70 -17.63 -18.57
N ARG A 92 -10.99 -17.32 -18.63
CA ARG A 92 -11.89 -17.25 -17.47
C ARG A 92 -12.98 -18.28 -17.63
N TYR A 93 -13.16 -19.09 -16.60
CA TYR A 93 -14.23 -20.06 -16.52
C TYR A 93 -15.21 -19.70 -15.40
N VAL A 94 -16.50 -19.63 -15.72
CA VAL A 94 -17.56 -19.21 -14.81
C VAL A 94 -18.57 -20.33 -14.65
N THR A 95 -18.86 -20.70 -13.41
CA THR A 95 -19.92 -21.65 -13.05
C THR A 95 -20.94 -20.95 -12.16
N VAL A 96 -22.21 -21.09 -12.50
CA VAL A 96 -23.34 -20.60 -11.73
C VAL A 96 -24.13 -21.79 -11.24
N THR A 97 -24.23 -21.97 -9.93
CA THR A 97 -24.97 -23.07 -9.31
C THR A 97 -26.06 -22.53 -8.41
N ALA A 98 -27.32 -22.73 -8.81
CA ALA A 98 -28.49 -22.48 -7.98
C ALA A 98 -28.86 -23.79 -7.24
N ILE A 99 -28.76 -23.78 -5.91
CA ILE A 99 -29.15 -24.90 -5.05
C ILE A 99 -30.67 -24.92 -4.87
N THR A 100 -31.28 -23.75 -4.71
CA THR A 100 -32.74 -23.57 -4.63
C THR A 100 -33.20 -22.62 -5.73
N GLY A 101 -34.48 -22.68 -6.07
CA GLY A 101 -35.09 -21.80 -7.06
C GLY A 101 -36.09 -22.56 -7.92
N SER A 102 -37.23 -21.94 -8.19
CA SER A 102 -38.21 -22.47 -9.15
C SER A 102 -37.87 -22.03 -10.57
N SER A 103 -38.46 -22.67 -11.58
CA SER A 103 -38.37 -22.19 -12.95
C SER A 103 -38.91 -20.75 -13.04
N GLY A 104 -38.16 -19.87 -13.70
CA GLY A 104 -38.38 -18.42 -13.77
C GLY A 104 -37.66 -17.62 -12.68
N GLN A 105 -36.88 -18.28 -11.81
CA GLN A 105 -35.99 -17.62 -10.85
C GLN A 105 -34.54 -17.84 -11.26
N HIS A 106 -33.73 -16.79 -11.16
CA HIS A 106 -32.43 -16.73 -11.78
C HIS A 106 -31.29 -16.47 -10.78
N LEU A 107 -30.15 -17.10 -11.05
CA LEU A 107 -28.84 -16.71 -10.56
C LEU A 107 -27.99 -16.42 -11.78
N THR A 108 -27.32 -15.26 -11.81
CA THR A 108 -26.67 -14.78 -13.03
C THR A 108 -25.27 -14.22 -12.75
N ALA A 109 -24.37 -14.47 -13.68
CA ALA A 109 -23.07 -13.82 -13.80
C ALA A 109 -22.94 -13.26 -15.22
N ASP A 110 -22.80 -11.95 -15.34
CA ASP A 110 -22.77 -11.25 -16.62
C ASP A 110 -21.58 -10.29 -16.68
N PHE A 111 -20.70 -10.52 -17.64
CA PHE A 111 -19.50 -9.73 -17.88
C PHE A 111 -19.71 -8.97 -19.19
N ASN A 112 -19.71 -7.64 -19.14
CA ASN A 112 -20.19 -6.81 -20.23
C ASN A 112 -19.16 -5.80 -20.74
N ASN A 113 -18.79 -5.96 -22.01
CA ASN A 113 -18.19 -4.94 -22.86
C ASN A 113 -19.30 -4.01 -23.41
N PRO A 114 -19.16 -2.66 -23.40
CA PRO A 114 -17.93 -1.87 -23.26
C PRO A 114 -17.73 -1.22 -21.88
N VAL A 115 -18.40 -1.71 -20.85
CA VAL A 115 -18.37 -1.08 -19.51
C VAL A 115 -17.32 -1.71 -18.58
N ASP A 116 -16.72 -2.84 -18.98
CA ASP A 116 -15.67 -3.56 -18.26
C ASP A 116 -16.12 -3.98 -16.85
N LEU A 117 -17.33 -4.56 -16.75
CA LEU A 117 -17.97 -4.91 -15.49
C LEU A 117 -18.31 -6.40 -15.41
N GLY A 118 -18.11 -6.98 -14.22
CA GLY A 118 -18.76 -8.22 -13.79
C GLY A 118 -19.98 -7.93 -12.91
N ASN A 119 -21.16 -8.32 -13.35
CA ASN A 119 -22.42 -8.21 -12.63
C ASN A 119 -22.85 -9.59 -12.14
N PHE A 120 -23.14 -9.72 -10.86
CA PHE A 120 -23.58 -10.94 -10.23
C PHE A 120 -24.90 -10.69 -9.50
N SER A 121 -25.96 -11.39 -9.88
CA SER A 121 -27.32 -11.12 -9.37
C SER A 121 -28.08 -12.41 -9.06
N SER A 122 -28.94 -12.34 -8.04
CA SER A 122 -29.80 -13.45 -7.61
C SER A 122 -31.23 -12.99 -7.34
N ASP A 123 -32.23 -13.78 -7.75
CA ASP A 123 -33.60 -13.59 -7.31
C ASP A 123 -33.81 -14.00 -5.83
N ALA A 124 -34.78 -13.39 -5.15
CA ALA A 124 -34.97 -13.47 -3.69
C ALA A 124 -35.10 -14.87 -3.08
N SER A 125 -35.51 -15.87 -3.87
CA SER A 125 -35.71 -17.26 -3.42
C SER A 125 -34.58 -18.21 -3.82
N VAL A 126 -33.55 -17.70 -4.49
CA VAL A 126 -32.44 -18.48 -4.99
C VAL A 126 -31.30 -18.49 -3.96
N THR A 127 -30.80 -19.68 -3.65
CA THR A 127 -29.53 -19.88 -2.96
C THR A 127 -28.58 -20.55 -3.89
N GLY A 128 -27.29 -20.36 -3.67
CA GLY A 128 -26.30 -20.90 -4.58
C GLY A 128 -24.95 -20.24 -4.43
N PHE A 129 -24.13 -20.46 -5.45
CA PHE A 129 -22.86 -19.80 -5.56
C PHE A 129 -22.49 -19.60 -7.02
N ILE A 130 -21.75 -18.52 -7.23
CA ILE A 130 -21.11 -18.22 -8.51
C ILE A 130 -19.61 -18.33 -8.30
N THR A 131 -18.96 -19.14 -9.12
CA THR A 131 -17.51 -19.34 -9.09
C THR A 131 -16.90 -18.83 -10.38
N VAL A 132 -15.92 -17.95 -10.25
CA VAL A 132 -15.07 -17.50 -11.36
C VAL A 132 -13.67 -18.08 -11.16
N THR A 133 -13.15 -18.74 -12.18
CA THR A 133 -11.91 -19.53 -12.14
C THR A 133 -10.91 -19.04 -13.17
N TYR A 134 -9.66 -18.91 -12.72
CA TYR A 134 -8.49 -18.68 -13.55
C TYR A 134 -7.49 -19.80 -13.26
N ASP A 135 -7.38 -20.76 -14.18
CA ASP A 135 -6.50 -21.91 -14.03
C ASP A 135 -5.71 -22.22 -15.30
N GLY A 136 -5.73 -21.32 -16.29
CA GLY A 136 -5.03 -21.51 -17.57
C GLY A 136 -5.71 -22.51 -18.50
N THR A 137 -6.89 -23.01 -18.16
CA THR A 137 -7.68 -23.91 -19.01
C THR A 137 -9.05 -23.32 -19.31
N SER A 138 -9.69 -23.80 -20.38
CA SER A 138 -11.06 -23.40 -20.76
C SER A 138 -12.10 -24.46 -20.37
N GLY A 139 -11.74 -25.38 -19.46
CA GLY A 139 -12.55 -26.54 -19.09
C GLY A 139 -13.24 -26.40 -17.73
N PRO A 140 -14.27 -27.22 -17.46
CA PRO A 140 -15.02 -27.13 -16.21
C PRO A 140 -14.32 -27.71 -14.99
N ASN A 141 -13.27 -28.50 -15.21
CA ASN A 141 -12.50 -29.13 -14.15
C ASN A 141 -11.34 -28.21 -13.80
N LEU A 142 -11.32 -27.76 -12.54
CA LEU A 142 -10.21 -27.00 -11.99
C LEU A 142 -8.88 -27.74 -12.24
N SER A 143 -7.90 -27.02 -12.79
CA SER A 143 -6.51 -27.45 -12.93
C SER A 143 -5.63 -26.74 -11.89
N PRO A 144 -5.37 -27.33 -10.71
CA PRO A 144 -4.67 -26.64 -9.60
C PRO A 144 -3.25 -26.17 -9.91
N SER A 145 -2.67 -26.61 -11.03
CA SER A 145 -1.34 -26.24 -11.52
C SER A 145 -1.37 -25.63 -12.93
N GLY A 146 -2.54 -25.34 -13.48
CA GLY A 146 -2.68 -25.02 -14.90
C GLY A 146 -2.12 -23.64 -15.30
N LEU A 147 -1.99 -22.70 -14.34
CA LEU A 147 -1.26 -21.44 -14.56
C LEU A 147 0.27 -21.61 -14.64
N GLY A 148 0.80 -22.78 -14.28
CA GLY A 148 2.24 -23.04 -14.36
C GLY A 148 3.08 -22.35 -13.28
N GLY A 149 2.48 -21.96 -12.15
CA GLY A 149 3.21 -21.40 -11.02
C GLY A 149 3.53 -19.91 -11.16
N VAL A 150 2.52 -19.10 -11.48
CA VAL A 150 2.67 -17.64 -11.63
C VAL A 150 3.03 -17.02 -10.28
N ASP A 151 4.04 -16.16 -10.28
CA ASP A 151 4.37 -15.31 -9.14
C ASP A 151 3.43 -14.09 -9.10
N LEU A 152 2.50 -14.06 -8.13
CA LEU A 152 1.61 -12.92 -7.89
C LEU A 152 2.16 -11.96 -6.84
N THR A 153 3.21 -12.33 -6.10
CA THR A 153 3.91 -11.40 -5.21
C THR A 153 4.81 -10.46 -5.99
N ASN A 154 5.09 -10.74 -7.27
CA ASN A 154 5.97 -9.95 -8.11
C ASN A 154 7.36 -9.75 -7.45
N GLY A 155 7.90 -10.83 -6.88
CA GLY A 155 9.12 -10.77 -6.07
C GLY A 155 8.92 -10.03 -4.74
N ASN A 156 7.84 -10.34 -4.01
CA ASN A 156 7.51 -9.84 -2.67
C ASN A 156 7.20 -8.33 -2.60
N THR A 157 6.56 -7.81 -3.63
CA THR A 157 6.10 -6.42 -3.68
C THR A 157 4.59 -6.28 -3.67
N ASN A 158 3.85 -7.27 -4.19
CA ASN A 158 2.42 -7.36 -3.97
C ASN A 158 2.13 -8.17 -2.69
N PHE A 159 1.18 -7.69 -1.90
CA PHE A 159 0.85 -8.26 -0.60
C PHE A 159 -0.60 -8.71 -0.46
N GLY A 160 -1.45 -8.48 -1.47
CA GLY A 160 -2.84 -8.91 -1.44
C GLY A 160 -3.50 -8.88 -2.80
N TYR A 161 -4.72 -9.40 -2.85
CA TYR A 161 -5.62 -9.22 -3.98
C TYR A 161 -6.51 -8.00 -3.75
N MET A 162 -6.82 -7.28 -4.81
CA MET A 162 -7.81 -6.21 -4.81
C MET A 162 -8.90 -6.54 -5.82
N LEU A 163 -10.14 -6.65 -5.35
CA LEU A 163 -11.34 -6.72 -6.19
C LEU A 163 -12.07 -5.38 -6.12
N SER A 164 -12.08 -4.65 -7.22
CA SER A 164 -12.76 -3.36 -7.36
C SER A 164 -14.27 -3.57 -7.41
N MET A 165 -14.96 -3.32 -6.29
CA MET A 165 -16.42 -3.35 -6.15
C MET A 165 -17.05 -1.98 -6.35
N LEU A 166 -18.14 -1.95 -7.10
CA LEU A 166 -18.87 -0.73 -7.47
C LEU A 166 -20.21 -0.63 -6.76
N SER A 167 -20.88 -1.76 -6.56
CA SER A 167 -22.12 -1.79 -5.79
C SER A 167 -22.33 -3.13 -5.11
N SER A 168 -23.06 -3.08 -4.00
CA SER A 168 -23.71 -4.21 -3.36
C SER A 168 -25.01 -3.72 -2.74
N ASN A 169 -26.14 -4.25 -3.18
CA ASN A 169 -27.44 -3.84 -2.62
C ASN A 169 -27.65 -4.39 -1.19
N ASN A 170 -27.17 -5.59 -0.89
CA ASN A 170 -27.29 -6.31 0.38
C ASN A 170 -25.93 -6.87 0.83
N GLU A 171 -25.89 -7.44 2.04
CA GLU A 171 -24.69 -8.12 2.54
C GLU A 171 -24.25 -9.22 1.59
N PHE A 172 -22.94 -9.39 1.42
CA PHE A 172 -22.38 -10.40 0.55
C PHE A 172 -21.34 -11.26 1.27
N SER A 173 -21.12 -12.46 0.71
CA SER A 173 -20.07 -13.38 1.14
C SER A 173 -19.21 -13.76 -0.06
N LEU A 174 -17.93 -13.39 -0.01
CA LEU A 174 -16.93 -13.67 -1.02
C LEU A 174 -15.86 -14.57 -0.43
N THR A 175 -15.54 -15.67 -1.11
CA THR A 175 -14.42 -16.54 -0.76
C THR A 175 -13.43 -16.59 -1.90
N MET A 176 -12.17 -16.30 -1.63
CA MET A 176 -11.08 -16.51 -2.57
C MET A 176 -10.34 -17.79 -2.21
N ASN A 177 -10.12 -18.64 -3.21
CA ASN A 177 -9.36 -19.87 -3.10
C ASN A 177 -8.17 -19.81 -4.06
N VAL A 178 -7.02 -20.28 -3.59
CA VAL A 178 -5.76 -20.26 -4.36
C VAL A 178 -5.11 -21.62 -4.25
N TRP A 179 -4.58 -22.13 -5.36
CA TRP A 179 -3.83 -23.36 -5.42
C TRP A 179 -2.43 -23.08 -5.93
N SER A 180 -1.42 -23.69 -5.30
CA SER A 180 -0.10 -23.92 -5.90
C SER A 180 0.02 -25.31 -6.50
N SER A 181 -0.79 -26.25 -6.00
CA SER A 181 -0.93 -27.61 -6.53
C SER A 181 -2.24 -28.24 -6.02
N ALA A 182 -2.53 -29.49 -6.41
CA ALA A 182 -3.71 -30.21 -5.94
C ALA A 182 -3.75 -30.43 -4.41
N THR A 183 -2.61 -30.38 -3.72
CA THR A 183 -2.51 -30.60 -2.26
C THR A 183 -2.06 -29.35 -1.50
N SER A 184 -1.64 -28.30 -2.20
CA SER A 184 -1.20 -27.03 -1.63
C SER A 184 -2.21 -25.94 -2.03
N CYS A 185 -3.15 -25.67 -1.13
CA CYS A 185 -4.20 -24.69 -1.39
C CYS A 185 -4.65 -23.94 -0.14
N SER A 186 -5.00 -22.67 -0.33
CA SER A 186 -5.45 -21.76 0.73
C SER A 186 -6.79 -21.10 0.39
N SER A 187 -7.50 -20.66 1.41
CA SER A 187 -8.75 -19.91 1.30
C SER A 187 -8.81 -18.75 2.26
N TYR A 188 -9.46 -17.68 1.84
CA TYR A 188 -9.84 -16.56 2.70
C TYR A 188 -11.24 -16.09 2.32
N SER A 189 -12.06 -15.78 3.32
CA SER A 189 -13.45 -15.36 3.13
C SER A 189 -13.65 -13.99 3.77
N ILE A 190 -14.36 -13.12 3.06
CA ILE A 190 -14.78 -11.81 3.52
C ILE A 190 -16.29 -11.68 3.38
N THR A 191 -16.91 -11.09 4.40
CA THR A 191 -18.29 -10.63 4.34
C THR A 191 -18.29 -9.12 4.34
N GLY A 192 -19.07 -8.51 3.46
CA GLY A 192 -19.24 -7.06 3.44
C GLY A 192 -20.70 -6.65 3.58
N PRO A 193 -20.94 -5.38 3.97
CA PRO A 193 -22.27 -4.83 4.12
C PRO A 193 -22.98 -4.64 2.77
N GLY A 194 -24.30 -4.50 2.84
CA GLY A 194 -25.11 -3.98 1.74
C GLY A 194 -25.15 -2.46 1.67
N GLY A 195 -25.96 -1.93 0.76
CA GLY A 195 -26.12 -0.49 0.56
C GLY A 195 -24.89 0.21 -0.03
N ILE A 196 -23.96 -0.54 -0.62
CA ILE A 196 -22.80 0.00 -1.32
C ILE A 196 -23.28 0.50 -2.68
N SER A 197 -23.06 1.79 -2.95
CA SER A 197 -23.31 2.37 -4.28
C SER A 197 -22.22 3.41 -4.59
N ALA A 198 -21.20 2.99 -5.33
CA ALA A 198 -20.33 3.91 -6.05
C ALA A 198 -21.01 4.21 -7.40
N TYR A 199 -21.37 5.47 -7.63
CA TYR A 199 -22.12 5.92 -8.82
C TYR A 199 -21.41 5.56 -10.14
N ILE A 200 -22.08 4.88 -11.07
CA ILE A 200 -21.62 4.68 -12.46
C ILE A 200 -22.63 5.26 -13.43
N PRO A 201 -22.19 6.26 -14.22
CA PRO A 201 -22.46 6.22 -15.65
C PRO A 201 -21.25 6.74 -16.43
N THR A 202 -20.59 5.82 -17.13
CA THR A 202 -19.79 6.09 -18.36
C THR A 202 -18.45 6.84 -18.27
N THR A 203 -17.98 7.30 -17.10
CA THR A 203 -16.64 7.89 -16.97
C THR A 203 -16.02 7.65 -15.59
N ASN A 204 -15.03 6.76 -15.52
CA ASN A 204 -14.02 6.65 -14.45
C ASN A 204 -14.55 6.94 -13.03
N SER A 205 -15.39 6.12 -12.41
CA SER A 205 -15.67 6.23 -10.96
C SER A 205 -14.77 5.26 -10.16
N PRO A 206 -14.38 5.59 -8.93
CA PRO A 206 -13.55 4.78 -8.07
C PRO A 206 -14.40 3.71 -7.41
N ALA A 207 -13.99 2.48 -7.65
CA ALA A 207 -14.51 1.33 -6.93
C ALA A 207 -14.07 1.38 -5.47
N ILE A 208 -14.92 0.81 -4.60
CA ILE A 208 -14.52 0.28 -3.31
C ILE A 208 -13.63 -0.94 -3.59
N GLY A 209 -12.34 -0.88 -3.29
CA GLY A 209 -11.53 -2.10 -3.38
C GLY A 209 -11.82 -3.03 -2.19
N LEU A 210 -12.14 -4.29 -2.47
CA LEU A 210 -12.02 -5.34 -1.45
C LEU A 210 -10.59 -5.83 -1.47
N TYR A 211 -9.84 -5.52 -0.42
CA TYR A 211 -8.49 -6.05 -0.26
C TYR A 211 -8.52 -7.38 0.50
N LEU A 212 -7.82 -8.38 -0.03
CA LEU A 212 -7.65 -9.70 0.56
C LEU A 212 -6.15 -9.91 0.78
N PRO A 213 -5.63 -9.65 1.99
CA PRO A 213 -4.21 -9.78 2.32
C PRO A 213 -3.72 -11.21 2.09
N PHE A 214 -2.55 -11.40 1.48
CA PHE A 214 -1.98 -12.73 1.25
C PHE A 214 -1.71 -13.48 2.56
N ASN A 215 -1.32 -12.78 3.62
CA ASN A 215 -1.08 -13.35 4.95
C ASN A 215 -2.38 -13.81 5.66
N ALA A 216 -3.56 -13.40 5.19
CA ALA A 216 -4.85 -13.82 5.73
C ALA A 216 -5.34 -15.18 5.17
N PHE A 217 -4.72 -15.68 4.11
CA PHE A 217 -5.07 -16.96 3.49
C PHE A 217 -4.62 -18.14 4.34
N THR A 218 -5.58 -18.97 4.76
CA THR A 218 -5.32 -20.15 5.61
C THR A 218 -5.52 -21.43 4.82
N LEU A 219 -5.11 -22.57 5.40
CA LEU A 219 -5.25 -23.89 4.76
C LEU A 219 -6.70 -24.15 4.36
N LYS A 220 -6.94 -24.34 3.06
CA LYS A 220 -8.27 -24.68 2.56
C LYS A 220 -8.59 -26.15 2.87
N PRO A 221 -9.80 -26.47 3.37
CA PRO A 221 -10.22 -27.85 3.58
C PRO A 221 -10.04 -28.72 2.34
N GLY A 222 -9.45 -29.90 2.53
CA GLY A 222 -9.10 -30.85 1.46
C GLY A 222 -7.65 -30.79 1.00
N CYS A 223 -6.89 -29.77 1.40
CA CYS A 223 -5.45 -29.66 1.13
C CYS A 223 -4.58 -30.08 2.32
N SER A 224 -3.32 -30.40 2.04
CA SER A 224 -2.31 -30.81 3.03
C SER A 224 -1.40 -29.67 3.47
N THR A 225 -1.18 -28.69 2.60
CA THR A 225 -0.39 -27.49 2.89
C THR A 225 -1.08 -26.24 2.33
N THR A 226 -0.68 -25.06 2.82
CA THR A 226 -1.13 -23.78 2.28
C THR A 226 -0.54 -23.53 0.89
N ALA A 227 -1.24 -22.79 0.05
CA ALA A 227 -0.70 -22.25 -1.20
C ALA A 227 0.38 -21.20 -0.92
N THR A 228 1.27 -21.00 -1.88
CA THR A 228 2.30 -19.95 -1.90
C THR A 228 1.99 -18.97 -3.01
N MET A 229 1.80 -17.69 -2.68
CA MET A 229 1.40 -16.65 -3.66
C MET A 229 2.49 -16.32 -4.70
N SER A 230 3.74 -16.74 -4.47
CA SER A 230 4.83 -16.66 -5.46
C SER A 230 4.86 -17.85 -6.43
N ASN A 231 3.91 -18.79 -6.30
CA ASN A 231 3.79 -19.99 -7.12
C ASN A 231 2.31 -20.40 -7.24
N VAL A 232 1.53 -19.61 -7.98
CA VAL A 232 0.09 -19.82 -8.14
C VAL A 232 -0.21 -20.66 -9.37
N GLY A 233 -0.88 -21.78 -9.16
CA GLY A 233 -1.33 -22.72 -10.17
C GLY A 233 -2.81 -22.56 -10.55
N ALA A 234 -3.66 -22.05 -9.67
CA ALA A 234 -5.04 -21.64 -9.98
C ALA A 234 -5.60 -20.66 -8.94
N ILE A 235 -6.59 -19.88 -9.36
CA ILE A 235 -7.34 -18.95 -8.51
C ILE A 235 -8.85 -19.15 -8.75
N GLN A 236 -9.63 -19.11 -7.68
CA GLN A 236 -11.09 -18.95 -7.75
C GLN A 236 -11.54 -17.84 -6.81
N PHE A 237 -12.54 -17.07 -7.25
CA PHE A 237 -13.37 -16.33 -6.32
C PHE A 237 -14.81 -16.82 -6.40
N VAL A 238 -15.45 -16.95 -5.24
CA VAL A 238 -16.75 -17.58 -5.05
C VAL A 238 -17.66 -16.62 -4.30
N LEU A 239 -18.74 -16.21 -4.95
CA LEU A 239 -19.82 -15.45 -4.34
C LEU A 239 -20.90 -16.41 -3.86
N THR A 240 -21.27 -16.32 -2.58
CA THR A 240 -22.28 -17.20 -1.96
C THR A 240 -23.57 -16.44 -1.68
N TYR A 241 -24.70 -17.04 -2.06
CA TYR A 241 -26.04 -16.45 -1.99
C TYR A 241 -26.92 -17.22 -1.01
N TYR A 242 -27.59 -16.49 -0.10
CA TYR A 242 -28.41 -17.04 0.97
C TYR A 242 -29.89 -16.68 0.80
N MET A 243 -30.79 -17.49 1.38
CA MET A 243 -32.24 -17.27 1.24
C MET A 243 -32.66 -15.91 1.80
N GLY A 244 -33.50 -15.18 1.06
CA GLY A 244 -34.02 -13.88 1.49
C GLY A 244 -33.03 -12.73 1.36
N ASN A 245 -31.82 -12.99 0.85
CA ASN A 245 -30.83 -11.98 0.51
C ASN A 245 -30.73 -11.86 -1.01
N VAL A 246 -31.41 -10.87 -1.59
CA VAL A 246 -31.28 -10.50 -3.01
C VAL A 246 -29.95 -9.77 -3.15
N THR A 247 -28.87 -10.47 -3.41
CA THR A 247 -27.55 -9.84 -3.53
C THR A 247 -27.25 -9.53 -4.99
N ASP A 248 -27.03 -8.25 -5.31
CA ASP A 248 -26.55 -7.78 -6.61
C ASP A 248 -25.21 -7.09 -6.39
N ILE A 249 -24.15 -7.63 -6.99
CA ILE A 249 -22.78 -7.13 -6.88
C ILE A 249 -22.27 -6.75 -8.25
N ILE A 250 -21.65 -5.57 -8.34
CA ILE A 250 -20.95 -5.13 -9.54
C ILE A 250 -19.48 -4.94 -9.21
N VAL A 251 -18.60 -5.49 -10.05
CA VAL A 251 -17.13 -5.38 -9.96
C VAL A 251 -16.54 -4.92 -11.28
N HIS A 252 -15.32 -4.37 -11.26
CA HIS A 252 -14.62 -3.85 -12.44
C HIS A 252 -13.23 -4.48 -12.68
N GLU A 253 -12.48 -4.80 -11.63
CA GLU A 253 -11.13 -5.33 -11.80
C GLU A 253 -10.74 -6.24 -10.65
N LEU A 254 -10.01 -7.31 -10.96
CA LEU A 254 -9.26 -8.12 -10.01
C LEU A 254 -7.77 -8.04 -10.32
N SER A 255 -6.96 -7.68 -9.34
CA SER A 255 -5.50 -7.53 -9.45
C SER A 255 -4.81 -7.99 -8.16
N ALA A 256 -3.56 -8.45 -8.25
CA ALA A 256 -2.66 -8.53 -7.10
C ALA A 256 -1.91 -7.20 -6.97
N VAL A 257 -1.86 -6.64 -5.77
CA VAL A 257 -1.44 -5.25 -5.54
C VAL A 257 -0.51 -5.12 -4.34
N SER A 258 0.27 -4.04 -4.33
CA SER A 258 0.91 -3.49 -3.14
C SER A 258 -0.02 -2.49 -2.46
N VAL A 259 0.08 -2.40 -1.14
CA VAL A 259 -0.58 -1.38 -0.33
C VAL A 259 0.46 -0.66 0.50
N ASP A 260 0.13 0.57 0.84
CA ASP A 260 0.78 1.42 1.83
C ASP A 260 -0.29 1.69 2.91
N LEU A 261 0.12 1.60 4.18
CA LEU A 261 -0.70 1.66 5.37
C LEU A 261 -0.01 2.52 6.42
N GLY A 262 -0.74 3.45 7.03
CA GLY A 262 -0.17 4.27 8.10
C GLY A 262 0.25 3.42 9.31
N ASP A 263 1.21 3.92 10.09
CA ASP A 263 1.93 3.15 11.10
C ASP A 263 1.95 3.81 12.50
N VAL A 264 1.19 4.89 12.70
CA VAL A 264 1.01 5.42 14.05
C VAL A 264 0.33 4.36 14.92
N THR A 265 0.50 4.43 16.24
CA THR A 265 -0.03 3.43 17.20
C THR A 265 -1.42 2.88 16.84
N ASP A 266 -1.63 1.58 17.02
CA ASP A 266 -2.86 0.88 16.56
C ASP A 266 -4.18 1.40 17.16
N SER A 267 -4.16 2.26 18.18
CA SER A 267 -5.37 2.98 18.61
C SER A 267 -6.00 3.82 17.49
N PHE A 268 -5.22 4.18 16.47
CA PHE A 268 -5.66 4.88 15.26
C PHE A 268 -6.09 3.92 14.13
N ASN A 269 -6.27 2.63 14.45
CA ASN A 269 -6.64 1.54 13.56
C ASN A 269 -5.67 1.41 12.38
N THR A 270 -4.38 1.22 12.62
CA THR A 270 -3.35 1.16 11.56
C THR A 270 -3.12 -0.24 11.00
N THR A 271 -3.60 -1.27 11.69
CA THR A 271 -3.53 -2.65 11.21
C THR A 271 -4.71 -3.06 10.32
N MET A 272 -4.51 -4.12 9.55
CA MET A 272 -5.47 -4.76 8.66
C MET A 272 -6.48 -5.66 9.40
N ALA A 273 -6.59 -5.56 10.73
CA ALA A 273 -7.36 -6.46 11.58
C ALA A 273 -8.90 -6.39 11.41
N GLY A 274 -9.42 -5.56 10.49
CA GLY A 274 -10.85 -5.39 10.23
C GLY A 274 -11.32 -6.10 8.94
N ASN A 275 -12.37 -6.92 9.04
CA ASN A 275 -13.11 -7.36 7.85
C ASN A 275 -13.80 -6.14 7.21
N PHE A 276 -13.55 -5.91 5.91
CA PHE A 276 -14.19 -4.87 5.09
C PHE A 276 -13.84 -3.39 5.44
N ALA A 277 -13.22 -3.10 6.58
CA ALA A 277 -12.74 -1.76 6.93
C ALA A 277 -11.40 -1.82 7.70
N PRO A 278 -10.30 -2.22 7.03
CA PRO A 278 -8.98 -2.20 7.66
C PRO A 278 -8.46 -0.76 7.83
N GLY A 279 -7.23 -0.63 8.32
CA GLY A 279 -6.62 0.65 8.64
C GLY A 279 -6.35 1.61 7.47
N PRO A 280 -6.04 2.89 7.72
CA PRO A 280 -5.76 3.90 6.69
C PRO A 280 -4.77 3.37 5.65
N GLY A 281 -5.14 3.34 4.37
CA GLY A 281 -4.22 2.83 3.36
C GLY A 281 -4.58 3.17 1.93
N HIS A 282 -3.58 3.01 1.08
CA HIS A 282 -3.59 3.30 -0.34
C HIS A 282 -3.08 2.11 -1.13
N VAL A 283 -3.76 1.81 -2.24
CA VAL A 283 -3.27 0.80 -3.17
C VAL A 283 -2.28 1.47 -4.10
N ILE A 284 -1.03 1.03 -4.06
CA ILE A 284 0.03 1.64 -4.84
C ILE A 284 0.07 1.02 -6.23
N THR A 285 -0.40 1.77 -7.22
CA THR A 285 -0.43 1.32 -8.63
C THR A 285 0.86 1.63 -9.37
N ASP A 286 1.56 2.70 -8.97
CA ASP A 286 2.85 3.13 -9.53
C ASP A 286 3.62 3.93 -8.48
N ARG A 287 4.75 3.40 -7.98
CA ARG A 287 5.60 4.07 -6.98
C ARG A 287 6.40 5.25 -7.53
N VAL A 288 6.54 5.36 -8.85
CA VAL A 288 7.41 6.36 -9.49
C VAL A 288 6.58 7.49 -10.07
N ASN A 289 5.51 7.16 -10.80
CA ASN A 289 4.67 8.15 -11.47
C ASN A 289 3.29 8.30 -10.84
N GLY A 290 2.97 7.53 -9.78
CA GLY A 290 1.79 7.78 -8.96
C GLY A 290 2.05 8.92 -7.99
N PRO A 291 1.04 9.76 -7.68
CA PRO A 291 1.22 10.82 -6.69
C PRO A 291 1.57 10.24 -5.33
N HIS A 292 2.64 10.76 -4.73
CA HIS A 292 3.13 10.41 -3.40
C HIS A 292 3.72 11.64 -2.73
N LEU A 293 3.81 11.61 -1.43
CA LEU A 293 4.54 12.51 -0.58
C LEU A 293 6.03 12.15 -0.64
N GLY A 294 6.90 13.16 -0.56
CA GLY A 294 8.32 12.91 -0.40
C GLY A 294 9.02 12.23 -1.60
N ALA A 295 9.97 11.33 -1.34
CA ALA A 295 10.83 10.73 -2.37
C ALA A 295 10.52 9.27 -2.71
N VAL A 296 9.97 8.51 -1.76
CA VAL A 296 9.73 7.07 -1.89
C VAL A 296 8.40 6.75 -1.23
N VAL A 297 7.65 5.81 -1.81
CA VAL A 297 6.51 5.16 -1.16
C VAL A 297 6.96 3.81 -0.65
N ASP A 298 6.79 3.59 0.64
CA ASP A 298 6.98 2.30 1.26
C ASP A 298 5.67 1.49 1.19
N THR A 299 5.76 0.17 1.40
CA THR A 299 4.60 -0.70 1.20
C THR A 299 4.78 -1.96 2.03
N GLU A 300 3.69 -2.47 2.56
CA GLU A 300 3.75 -3.52 3.56
C GLU A 300 2.54 -4.45 3.47
N PRO A 301 2.65 -5.68 4.00
CA PRO A 301 1.54 -6.61 4.04
C PRO A 301 0.49 -6.26 5.12
N ASP A 302 0.88 -5.50 6.13
CA ASP A 302 0.07 -5.04 7.25
C ASP A 302 0.78 -3.86 7.92
N GLY A 303 0.03 -2.91 8.47
CA GLY A 303 0.60 -1.73 9.13
C GLY A 303 1.54 -2.15 10.26
N GLN A 304 2.59 -1.36 10.49
CA GLN A 304 3.64 -1.67 11.45
C GLN A 304 3.57 -0.73 12.67
N PRO A 305 2.48 -0.74 13.45
CA PRO A 305 2.20 0.33 14.41
C PRO A 305 3.29 0.47 15.47
N ASN A 306 3.82 1.68 15.61
CA ASN A 306 4.69 2.00 16.74
C ASN A 306 4.36 3.38 17.33
N THR A 307 4.96 3.69 18.48
CA THR A 307 4.67 4.98 19.14
C THR A 307 5.29 6.18 18.45
N ALA A 308 6.29 5.99 17.60
CA ALA A 308 7.01 7.05 16.91
C ALA A 308 6.46 7.34 15.50
N ALA A 309 5.60 6.46 14.93
CA ALA A 309 5.30 6.41 13.50
C ALA A 309 6.61 6.26 12.70
N THR A 310 7.25 5.10 12.88
CA THR A 310 8.56 4.73 12.28
C THR A 310 8.70 3.20 12.16
N GLY A 311 7.60 2.47 12.06
CA GLY A 311 7.60 1.01 12.22
C GLY A 311 7.92 0.27 10.92
N ASP A 312 7.52 0.84 9.81
CA ASP A 312 7.75 0.46 8.42
C ASP A 312 9.04 1.02 7.83
N ASP A 313 9.50 2.18 8.31
CA ASP A 313 10.83 2.81 8.19
C ASP A 313 12.06 1.85 8.23
N ILE A 314 11.91 0.69 8.88
CA ILE A 314 12.99 -0.25 9.19
C ILE A 314 13.19 -1.31 8.08
N ASN A 315 12.27 -1.43 7.12
CA ASN A 315 12.25 -2.52 6.13
C ASN A 315 12.64 -2.09 4.70
N ASN A 316 13.44 -1.02 4.56
CA ASN A 316 13.98 -0.53 3.29
C ASN A 316 14.42 -1.68 2.36
N ILE A 317 13.66 -1.86 1.26
CA ILE A 317 14.18 -2.46 0.03
C ILE A 317 15.33 -1.57 -0.44
N ALA A 318 16.51 -2.03 -0.05
CA ALA A 318 17.81 -1.44 -0.32
C ALA A 318 17.94 -0.72 -1.68
N THR A 319 18.65 0.42 -1.62
CA THR A 319 19.38 1.16 -2.67
C THR A 319 18.75 2.43 -3.26
N PHE A 320 18.72 3.49 -2.45
CA PHE A 320 18.98 4.87 -2.91
C PHE A 320 20.23 5.41 -2.17
N PRO A 321 21.07 6.26 -2.79
CA PRO A 321 22.39 6.59 -2.23
C PRO A 321 22.30 7.54 -1.03
N GLU A 322 23.09 7.21 0.00
CA GLU A 322 23.26 7.87 1.30
C GLU A 322 23.39 9.41 1.29
N SER A 323 22.80 10.10 2.29
CA SER A 323 23.54 10.94 3.26
C SER A 323 22.71 11.87 4.18
N VAL A 324 21.48 11.55 4.57
CA VAL A 324 20.81 12.24 5.71
C VAL A 324 20.39 11.20 6.75
N ALA A 325 20.81 11.41 8.00
CA ALA A 325 20.52 10.52 9.12
C ALA A 325 19.12 10.82 9.71
N TYR A 326 18.11 10.26 9.07
CA TYR A 326 16.90 9.64 9.62
C TYR A 326 16.73 8.36 8.75
N PRO A 327 16.36 7.19 9.27
CA PRO A 327 16.40 5.97 8.47
C PRO A 327 15.48 6.13 7.26
N SER A 328 15.86 5.46 6.18
CA SER A 328 15.22 5.49 4.88
C SER A 328 13.82 4.85 4.89
N GLY A 329 12.81 5.54 5.43
CA GLY A 329 11.39 5.30 5.17
C GLY A 329 10.75 6.48 4.43
N ASP A 330 9.45 6.38 4.23
CA ASP A 330 8.62 7.28 3.43
C ASP A 330 8.05 8.46 4.20
N GLU A 331 8.29 8.62 5.51
CA GLU A 331 7.97 9.84 6.26
C GLU A 331 8.88 11.05 5.93
N ASP A 332 9.12 11.30 4.64
CA ASP A 332 9.97 12.37 4.13
C ASP A 332 9.20 13.45 3.34
N GLY A 333 7.88 13.32 3.20
CA GLY A 333 7.04 14.28 2.50
C GLY A 333 6.54 15.47 3.32
N ILE A 334 6.51 15.39 4.65
CA ILE A 334 5.95 16.45 5.51
C ILE A 334 6.97 16.97 6.51
N HIS A 335 7.38 18.23 6.32
CA HIS A 335 8.31 18.90 7.21
C HIS A 335 7.63 20.03 7.98
N ARG A 336 7.77 20.08 9.31
CA ARG A 336 7.27 21.23 10.10
C ARG A 336 7.94 22.53 9.65
N ALA A 337 7.14 23.58 9.52
CA ALA A 337 7.57 24.91 9.11
C ALA A 337 6.95 25.98 10.01
N GLY A 338 7.32 27.24 9.77
CA GLY A 338 6.79 28.39 10.50
C GLY A 338 7.43 28.57 11.88
N SER A 339 6.63 28.95 12.88
CA SER A 339 7.12 29.13 14.24
C SER A 339 7.44 27.80 14.91
N ASP A 340 8.49 27.77 15.71
CA ASP A 340 8.89 26.59 16.49
C ASP A 340 9.01 26.97 17.97
N PRO A 341 8.06 26.59 18.84
CA PRO A 341 6.85 25.82 18.54
C PRO A 341 5.79 26.58 17.72
N TRP A 342 4.83 25.84 17.17
CA TRP A 342 3.63 26.42 16.57
C TRP A 342 2.89 27.32 17.58
N THR A 343 2.21 28.34 17.07
CA THR A 343 1.45 29.28 17.89
C THR A 343 -0.03 28.94 17.86
N VAL A 344 -0.74 29.12 18.97
CA VAL A 344 -2.20 29.00 19.01
C VAL A 344 -2.84 30.06 18.11
N GLY A 345 -3.85 29.67 17.34
CA GLY A 345 -4.68 30.58 16.55
C GLY A 345 -4.66 30.31 15.05
N ALA A 346 -5.22 31.25 14.30
CA ALA A 346 -5.32 31.15 12.85
C ALA A 346 -3.93 31.14 12.20
N THR A 347 -3.70 30.23 11.25
CA THR A 347 -2.39 30.06 10.57
C THR A 347 -1.20 29.86 11.52
N GLY A 348 -1.48 29.41 12.75
CA GLY A 348 -0.49 29.31 13.80
C GLY A 348 0.45 28.10 13.66
N GLY A 349 0.06 27.12 12.84
CA GLY A 349 0.87 25.97 12.45
C GLY A 349 1.14 25.99 10.95
N ALA A 350 2.29 25.42 10.56
CA ALA A 350 2.67 25.29 9.16
C ALA A 350 3.49 24.03 8.91
N VAL A 351 3.34 23.47 7.71
CA VAL A 351 4.18 22.39 7.18
C VAL A 351 4.57 22.70 5.75
N THR A 352 5.77 22.29 5.35
CA THR A 352 6.16 22.12 3.96
C THR A 352 5.75 20.71 3.54
N VAL A 353 4.92 20.63 2.49
CA VAL A 353 4.47 19.40 1.87
C VAL A 353 5.25 19.22 0.58
N THR A 354 6.01 18.14 0.47
CA THR A 354 6.72 17.74 -0.74
C THR A 354 5.89 16.68 -1.45
N VAL A 355 5.50 16.93 -2.69
CA VAL A 355 4.75 15.96 -3.50
C VAL A 355 5.56 15.53 -4.72
N SER A 356 5.53 14.24 -5.03
CA SER A 356 6.19 13.61 -6.17
C SER A 356 5.17 12.84 -7.04
N GLY A 357 5.59 12.44 -8.24
CA GLY A 357 4.80 11.62 -9.16
C GLY A 357 3.62 12.30 -9.88
N GLY A 358 2.96 13.30 -9.28
CA GLY A 358 1.91 14.06 -9.95
C GLY A 358 1.11 14.98 -9.02
N PRO A 359 0.21 15.82 -9.55
CA PRO A 359 -0.68 16.63 -8.72
C PRO A 359 -1.71 15.74 -8.02
N ALA A 360 -2.13 16.15 -6.82
CA ALA A 360 -2.92 15.34 -5.92
C ALA A 360 -3.75 16.19 -4.94
N CYS A 361 -4.53 15.52 -4.10
CA CYS A 361 -5.36 16.12 -3.08
C CYS A 361 -4.87 15.69 -1.70
N LEU A 362 -4.59 16.63 -0.82
CA LEU A 362 -4.08 16.38 0.52
C LEU A 362 -5.19 16.53 1.56
N SER A 363 -5.35 15.56 2.45
CA SER A 363 -6.05 15.77 3.73
C SER A 363 -5.14 15.39 4.88
N ALA A 364 -5.29 16.07 6.01
CA ALA A 364 -4.45 15.81 7.17
C ALA A 364 -5.19 16.04 8.48
N TRP A 365 -4.77 15.28 9.49
CA TRP A 365 -5.30 15.31 10.85
C TRP A 365 -4.19 15.38 11.88
N ILE A 366 -4.49 15.98 13.02
CA ILE A 366 -3.65 15.96 14.23
C ILE A 366 -4.55 15.62 15.41
N ASP A 367 -4.17 14.62 16.21
CA ASP A 367 -4.86 14.26 17.47
C ASP A 367 -4.53 15.30 18.55
N TRP A 368 -5.16 16.47 18.45
CA TRP A 368 -5.01 17.52 19.45
C TRP A 368 -5.56 17.13 20.82
N GLY A 369 -6.55 16.22 20.84
CA GLY A 369 -7.21 15.74 22.05
C GLY A 369 -6.38 14.74 22.86
N LEU A 370 -5.32 14.17 22.27
CA LEU A 370 -4.47 13.13 22.85
C LEU A 370 -5.28 11.91 23.31
N ASN A 371 -6.32 11.57 22.57
CA ASN A 371 -7.24 10.49 22.92
C ASN A 371 -6.94 9.20 22.15
N GLY A 372 -5.93 9.21 21.26
CA GLY A 372 -5.54 8.04 20.48
C GLY A 372 -6.44 7.78 19.27
N SER A 373 -7.22 8.78 18.84
CA SER A 373 -8.11 8.70 17.69
C SER A 373 -8.14 10.04 16.97
N PHE A 374 -8.17 10.00 15.64
CA PHE A 374 -8.58 11.15 14.87
C PHE A 374 -10.10 11.14 14.80
N THR A 375 -10.74 11.98 15.59
CA THR A 375 -12.18 12.20 15.45
C THR A 375 -12.42 13.15 14.27
N ASN A 376 -13.56 13.04 13.60
CA ASN A 376 -14.01 14.07 12.66
C ASN A 376 -14.45 15.37 13.39
N SER A 377 -13.94 15.64 14.59
CA SER A 377 -14.16 16.91 15.27
C SER A 377 -13.48 18.03 14.46
N GLY A 378 -14.11 19.21 14.42
CA GLY A 378 -13.72 20.28 13.49
C GLY A 378 -12.28 20.79 13.65
N ASP A 379 -11.65 20.55 14.81
CA ASP A 379 -10.33 21.08 15.13
C ASP A 379 -9.19 20.09 14.82
N GLU A 380 -9.46 18.77 14.78
CA GLU A 380 -8.44 17.74 14.50
C GLU A 380 -8.14 17.61 13.01
N ARG A 381 -9.09 17.96 12.15
CA ARG A 381 -8.86 18.02 10.71
C ARG A 381 -8.21 19.35 10.32
N ILE A 382 -6.92 19.32 10.07
CA ILE A 382 -6.13 20.53 9.77
C ILE A 382 -6.07 20.86 8.27
N ILE A 383 -6.22 19.87 7.39
CA ILE A 383 -6.27 20.05 5.93
C ILE A 383 -7.45 19.26 5.38
N ASN A 384 -8.28 19.94 4.59
CA ASN A 384 -9.45 19.35 3.94
C ASN A 384 -9.30 19.38 2.43
N ASN A 385 -8.81 18.27 1.87
CA ASN A 385 -8.82 18.01 0.43
C ASN A 385 -8.20 19.14 -0.41
N LEU A 386 -7.04 19.62 0.05
CA LEU A 386 -6.29 20.70 -0.57
C LEU A 386 -5.56 20.18 -1.81
N GLN A 387 -5.79 20.79 -2.96
CA GLN A 387 -5.01 20.51 -4.15
C GLN A 387 -3.54 20.92 -3.95
N VAL A 388 -2.64 19.97 -4.21
CA VAL A 388 -1.18 20.15 -4.16
C VAL A 388 -0.58 19.71 -5.49
N ASN A 389 0.48 20.39 -5.93
CA ASN A 389 1.20 20.04 -7.15
C ASN A 389 2.54 19.42 -6.78
N THR A 390 3.16 18.71 -7.72
CA THR A 390 4.53 18.21 -7.57
C THR A 390 5.50 19.32 -7.15
N GLY A 391 6.38 19.01 -6.19
CA GLY A 391 7.29 19.93 -5.52
C GLY A 391 6.79 20.38 -4.15
N ASP A 392 7.51 21.34 -3.58
CA ASP A 392 7.27 21.82 -2.22
C ASP A 392 6.14 22.86 -2.19
N THR A 393 5.18 22.66 -1.29
CA THR A 393 4.11 23.61 -1.00
C THR A 393 4.06 23.91 0.50
N LEU A 394 4.14 25.18 0.88
CA LEU A 394 3.90 25.61 2.26
C LEU A 394 2.39 25.64 2.55
N VAL A 395 1.95 24.84 3.52
CA VAL A 395 0.57 24.77 3.97
C VAL A 395 0.45 25.24 5.41
N THR A 396 -0.41 26.22 5.66
CA THR A 396 -0.70 26.74 7.00
C THR A 396 -2.07 26.27 7.48
N PHE A 397 -2.21 26.06 8.79
CA PHE A 397 -3.46 25.63 9.41
C PHE A 397 -3.65 26.27 10.79
N ASN A 398 -4.87 26.15 11.31
CA ASN A 398 -5.22 26.67 12.63
C ASN A 398 -4.73 25.72 13.72
N VAL A 399 -4.20 26.28 14.80
CA VAL A 399 -3.78 25.52 15.98
C VAL A 399 -4.76 25.81 17.12
N PRO A 400 -5.37 24.78 17.74
CA PRO A 400 -6.39 24.97 18.76
C PRO A 400 -5.84 25.54 20.06
N ALA A 401 -6.71 26.15 20.87
CA ALA A 401 -6.33 26.80 22.13
C ALA A 401 -5.73 25.85 23.17
N GLY A 402 -6.01 24.55 23.07
CA GLY A 402 -5.47 23.51 23.95
C GLY A 402 -4.05 23.03 23.59
N PHE A 403 -3.43 23.56 22.53
CA PHE A 403 -2.09 23.16 22.13
C PHE A 403 -1.06 23.44 23.23
N ASN A 404 -0.25 22.42 23.54
CA ASN A 404 0.86 22.53 24.47
C ASN A 404 2.10 21.86 23.89
N SER A 405 3.14 22.65 23.62
CA SER A 405 4.40 22.20 23.04
C SER A 405 5.17 21.17 23.89
N THR A 406 4.77 20.94 25.15
CA THR A 406 5.34 19.86 25.97
C THR A 406 4.76 18.49 25.65
N ASN A 407 3.68 18.38 24.88
CA ASN A 407 3.05 17.11 24.53
C ASN A 407 3.60 16.56 23.22
N PHE A 408 3.28 15.29 22.97
CA PHE A 408 3.45 14.65 21.67
C PHE A 408 2.10 14.61 20.97
N TYR A 409 2.08 14.91 19.68
CA TYR A 409 0.86 14.88 18.87
C TYR A 409 1.07 13.96 17.69
N ASN A 410 0.14 13.03 17.50
CA ASN A 410 0.11 12.16 16.33
C ASN A 410 -0.58 12.90 15.19
N ALA A 411 -0.06 12.76 13.98
CA ALA A 411 -0.58 13.35 12.77
C ALA A 411 -0.66 12.29 11.67
N ARG A 412 -1.60 12.50 10.74
CA ARG A 412 -1.78 11.67 9.55
C ARG A 412 -1.95 12.56 8.35
N PHE A 413 -1.22 12.28 7.28
CA PHE A 413 -1.35 12.93 5.99
C PHE A 413 -1.75 11.87 4.98
N ARG A 414 -2.80 12.15 4.20
CA ARG A 414 -3.28 11.26 3.15
C ARG A 414 -3.31 12.03 1.85
N LEU A 415 -2.62 11.49 0.86
CA LEU A 415 -2.57 12.00 -0.49
C LEU A 415 -3.50 11.15 -1.36
N TYR A 416 -4.42 11.80 -2.06
CA TYR A 416 -5.39 11.15 -2.93
C TYR A 416 -5.13 11.58 -4.39
N PRO A 417 -5.25 10.68 -5.38
CA PRO A 417 -5.17 11.07 -6.78
C PRO A 417 -6.25 12.09 -7.14
N MET A 418 -5.90 13.03 -8.02
CA MET A 418 -6.90 13.97 -8.54
C MET A 418 -7.87 13.31 -9.52
N ASP A 419 -9.08 13.87 -9.57
CA ASP A 419 -10.06 13.51 -10.58
C ASP A 419 -9.92 14.30 -11.86
N LEU A 420 -10.32 13.68 -12.98
CA LEU A 420 -10.57 14.44 -14.20
C LEU A 420 -11.91 15.18 -14.06
N ALA A 421 -11.85 16.49 -13.86
CA ALA A 421 -13.00 17.37 -13.80
C ALA A 421 -13.82 17.33 -15.11
N THR A 422 -15.12 17.53 -14.99
CA THR A 422 -16.04 17.68 -16.13
C THR A 422 -15.64 18.93 -16.92
N GLY A 423 -14.86 18.75 -18.00
CA GLY A 423 -14.28 19.86 -18.77
C GLY A 423 -12.77 19.75 -19.03
N GLY A 424 -12.10 18.70 -18.52
CA GLY A 424 -10.71 18.38 -18.89
C GLY A 424 -9.62 19.02 -18.02
N GLY A 425 -9.96 19.41 -16.79
CA GLY A 425 -8.99 19.81 -15.75
C GLY A 425 -8.86 18.73 -14.67
N TYR A 426 -7.92 18.88 -13.72
CA TYR A 426 -7.87 18.05 -12.52
C TYR A 426 -8.53 18.77 -11.35
N ASP A 427 -9.37 18.10 -10.55
CA ASP A 427 -10.04 18.69 -9.38
C ASP A 427 -10.03 17.74 -8.18
N CYS A 428 -9.97 18.31 -6.98
CA CYS A 428 -10.16 17.61 -5.71
C CYS A 428 -11.63 17.51 -5.30
N HIS A 429 -12.53 18.34 -5.84
CA HIS A 429 -13.95 18.41 -5.47
C HIS A 429 -14.91 17.68 -6.42
N SER A 430 -14.41 17.00 -7.46
CA SER A 430 -15.30 16.36 -8.43
C SER A 430 -15.93 15.10 -7.85
N ILE A 431 -17.20 14.87 -8.21
CA ILE A 431 -18.14 13.82 -7.75
C ILE A 431 -17.64 12.38 -8.07
N LYS A 432 -16.41 12.22 -8.55
CA LYS A 432 -15.84 10.91 -8.88
C LYS A 432 -15.72 10.06 -7.64
N TYR A 433 -15.23 10.56 -6.50
CA TYR A 433 -15.19 9.82 -5.21
C TYR A 433 -16.33 10.27 -4.26
N PRO A 434 -17.61 9.87 -4.40
CA PRO A 434 -18.66 10.27 -3.44
C PRO A 434 -18.50 9.68 -2.03
N TYR A 435 -17.51 8.78 -1.86
CA TYR A 435 -17.00 8.34 -0.55
C TYR A 435 -15.66 8.99 -0.16
N SER A 436 -15.36 10.19 -0.66
CA SER A 436 -14.37 11.10 -0.05
C SER A 436 -14.87 11.61 1.32
N ASN A 437 -15.46 10.74 2.13
CA ASN A 437 -15.24 10.82 3.56
C ASN A 437 -13.74 10.51 3.72
N THR A 438 -12.94 11.56 3.47
CA THR A 438 -11.59 11.79 3.94
C THR A 438 -11.65 11.56 5.44
N THR A 439 -11.71 10.29 5.79
CA THR A 439 -11.77 9.84 7.15
C THR A 439 -10.35 9.55 7.53
N PRO A 440 -10.05 9.78 8.80
CA PRO A 440 -8.80 9.31 9.34
C PRO A 440 -8.70 7.77 9.36
N ALA A 441 -9.83 7.06 9.50
CA ALA A 441 -9.89 5.63 9.80
C ALA A 441 -10.45 4.74 8.66
N GLY A 442 -10.87 5.29 7.54
CA GLY A 442 -11.51 4.51 6.48
C GLY A 442 -10.52 3.96 5.48
N PHE A 443 -10.30 2.65 5.51
CA PHE A 443 -9.92 1.90 4.31
C PHE A 443 -11.17 1.58 3.51
N ASN A 444 -11.32 2.35 2.45
CA ASN A 444 -12.10 1.97 1.30
C ASN A 444 -11.09 2.11 0.16
N PRO A 445 -10.18 1.12 -0.01
CA PRO A 445 -8.81 1.34 -0.46
C PRO A 445 -8.81 2.17 -1.72
N ILE A 446 -8.21 3.33 -1.56
CA ILE A 446 -8.17 4.31 -2.61
C ILE A 446 -7.01 3.90 -3.49
N ILE A 447 -7.33 3.67 -4.75
CA ILE A 447 -6.36 3.29 -5.76
C ILE A 447 -5.53 4.54 -6.08
N GLY A 448 -4.22 4.45 -5.82
CA GLY A 448 -3.24 5.52 -5.94
C GLY A 448 -3.20 6.45 -4.71
N GLY A 449 -2.18 7.32 -4.68
CA GLY A 449 -1.90 8.14 -3.52
C GLY A 449 -1.05 7.41 -2.49
N GLU A 450 -1.05 7.92 -1.26
CA GLU A 450 -0.22 7.44 -0.15
C GLU A 450 -0.78 7.93 1.19
N VAL A 451 -0.39 7.28 2.28
CA VAL A 451 -0.56 7.72 3.65
C VAL A 451 0.80 7.83 4.34
N GLU A 452 1.05 8.95 5.02
CA GLU A 452 2.19 9.08 5.93
C GLU A 452 1.67 9.46 7.33
N ASP A 453 2.22 8.83 8.35
CA ASP A 453 1.91 9.11 9.75
C ASP A 453 3.12 9.78 10.43
N TYR A 454 2.86 10.61 11.45
CA TYR A 454 3.94 11.33 12.15
C TYR A 454 3.66 11.47 13.63
N ARG A 455 4.72 11.51 14.43
CA ARG A 455 4.66 12.00 15.81
C ARG A 455 5.47 13.27 16.03
N TYR A 456 4.76 14.38 16.24
CA TYR A 456 5.37 15.68 16.48
C TYR A 456 5.67 15.93 17.97
N SER A 457 6.84 16.54 18.21
CA SER A 457 7.25 17.03 19.53
C SER A 457 8.07 18.31 19.41
N TRP A 458 7.90 19.22 20.37
CA TRP A 458 8.59 20.52 20.42
C TRP A 458 9.58 20.61 21.57
N GLN A 459 9.80 19.48 22.24
CA GLN A 459 10.80 19.37 23.28
C GLN A 459 12.18 19.21 22.64
N PRO A 460 13.24 19.79 23.21
CA PRO A 460 14.60 19.47 22.79
C PRO A 460 14.81 17.96 22.90
N ALA A 461 15.35 17.33 21.86
CA ALA A 461 15.71 15.92 21.92
C ALA A 461 16.67 15.71 23.10
N ALA A 462 16.18 15.10 24.18
CA ALA A 462 16.99 14.75 25.33
C ALA A 462 17.82 13.51 24.96
N VAL A 463 18.87 13.73 24.15
CA VAL A 463 19.81 12.71 23.66
C VAL A 463 19.17 11.68 22.70
N GLN A 464 19.48 11.77 21.41
CA GLN A 464 19.33 10.63 20.50
C GLN A 464 20.48 9.65 20.73
N LEU A 465 20.16 8.41 21.13
CA LEU A 465 21.12 7.31 21.14
C LEU A 465 21.35 6.85 19.69
N SER A 466 22.37 7.41 19.04
CA SER A 466 22.71 7.11 17.63
C SER A 466 23.17 5.66 17.40
N ASN A 467 23.74 5.01 18.42
CA ASN A 467 23.99 3.56 18.41
C ASN A 467 24.13 3.03 19.85
N MET A 468 23.83 1.74 20.02
CA MET A 468 24.29 0.94 21.16
C MET A 468 24.98 -0.30 20.61
N THR A 469 26.31 -0.29 20.58
CA THR A 469 27.10 -1.50 20.30
C THR A 469 27.50 -2.15 21.61
N ALA A 470 26.89 -3.29 21.93
CA ALA A 470 27.40 -4.19 22.95
C ALA A 470 28.47 -5.10 22.33
N GLN A 471 29.74 -4.83 22.59
CA GLN A 471 30.81 -5.79 22.30
C GLN A 471 30.92 -6.75 23.49
N SER A 472 30.75 -8.05 23.24
CA SER A 472 31.33 -9.04 24.15
C SER A 472 32.85 -8.82 24.13
N SER A 473 33.47 -8.61 25.29
CA SER A 473 34.93 -8.68 25.34
C SER A 473 35.31 -10.11 25.01
N ASP A 474 35.84 -10.35 23.82
CA ASP A 474 36.56 -11.56 23.49
C ASP A 474 37.82 -11.60 24.37
N MET A 475 37.65 -12.03 25.62
CA MET A 475 38.75 -12.45 26.45
C MET A 475 39.26 -13.76 25.83
N PRO A 476 40.51 -13.82 25.33
CA PRO A 476 41.06 -15.07 24.82
C PRO A 476 41.02 -16.11 25.94
N VAL A 477 40.35 -17.22 25.69
CA VAL A 477 40.30 -18.36 26.59
C VAL A 477 41.71 -18.97 26.64
N LEU A 478 42.51 -18.53 27.62
CA LEU A 478 43.70 -19.27 28.05
C LEU A 478 43.22 -20.60 28.65
N PRO A 479 43.74 -21.77 28.21
CA PRO A 479 43.42 -23.03 28.84
C PRO A 479 44.20 -23.13 30.15
N VAL A 480 43.72 -22.47 31.21
CA VAL A 480 44.18 -22.73 32.56
C VAL A 480 43.33 -23.86 33.11
N ALA A 481 43.95 -25.04 33.14
CA ALA A 481 43.49 -26.22 33.84
C ALA A 481 43.03 -25.88 35.27
N ALA A 482 41.91 -26.50 35.67
CA ALA A 482 41.54 -26.84 37.05
C ALA A 482 41.82 -25.78 38.13
N GLY A 483 40.86 -24.89 38.41
CA GLY A 483 40.98 -24.00 39.58
C GLY A 483 39.77 -23.19 40.04
N THR A 484 38.69 -23.04 39.26
CA THR A 484 37.65 -22.03 39.59
C THR A 484 36.20 -22.56 39.54
N LEU A 485 36.00 -23.83 39.89
CA LEU A 485 34.67 -24.34 40.26
C LEU A 485 34.35 -24.13 41.76
N ALA A 486 35.14 -23.32 42.46
CA ALA A 486 34.98 -23.04 43.89
C ALA A 486 34.38 -21.65 44.22
N LEU A 487 34.19 -20.74 43.25
CA LEU A 487 33.70 -19.37 43.55
C LEU A 487 32.22 -19.12 43.23
N VAL A 488 31.59 -19.91 42.34
CA VAL A 488 30.15 -19.76 42.03
C VAL A 488 29.27 -20.41 43.12
N GLY A 489 29.81 -21.38 43.88
CA GLY A 489 29.13 -21.97 45.04
C GLY A 489 29.08 -21.08 46.29
N VAL A 490 29.91 -20.02 46.38
CA VAL A 490 30.00 -19.18 47.58
C VAL A 490 29.03 -17.99 47.55
N ILE A 491 28.61 -17.50 46.38
CA ILE A 491 27.66 -16.38 46.28
C ILE A 491 26.20 -16.86 46.38
N GLY A 492 25.89 -18.09 45.92
CA GLY A 492 24.56 -18.68 46.06
C GLY A 492 24.16 -19.04 47.51
N ALA A 493 25.13 -19.28 48.39
CA ALA A 493 24.86 -19.63 49.80
C ALA A 493 24.63 -18.40 50.72
N VAL A 494 25.03 -17.19 50.30
CA VAL A 494 24.88 -15.97 51.12
C VAL A 494 23.50 -15.30 50.96
N VAL A 495 22.78 -15.57 49.87
CA VAL A 495 21.44 -14.98 49.65
C VAL A 495 20.30 -15.81 50.30
N VAL A 496 20.51 -17.10 50.57
CA VAL A 496 19.46 -17.95 51.19
C VAL A 496 19.40 -17.83 52.72
N VAL A 497 20.43 -17.30 53.40
CA VAL A 497 20.45 -17.22 54.88
C VAL A 497 19.90 -15.90 55.45
N ARG A 498 19.61 -14.86 54.63
CA ARG A 498 19.06 -13.58 55.15
C ARG A 498 17.52 -13.50 55.25
N ARG A 499 16.79 -14.61 55.14
CA ARG A 499 15.33 -14.67 55.39
C ARG A 499 14.89 -15.47 56.62
N ARG A 500 15.77 -15.71 57.59
CA ARG A 500 15.38 -16.14 58.94
C ARG A 500 16.20 -15.45 60.03
N LYS A 501 15.78 -14.24 60.40
CA LYS A 501 15.56 -13.79 61.78
C LYS A 501 14.50 -12.71 61.76
#